data_AF-A0A839FGV7-F1
#
_entry.id   AF-A0A839FGV7-F1
#
_cell.length_a   1.000
_cell.length_b   1.000
_cell.length_c   1.000
_cell.angle_alpha   90.00
_cell.angle_beta   90.00
_cell.angle_gamma   90.00
#
_symmetry.space_group_name_H-M   'P 1'
#
loop_
_entity.id
_entity.type
_entity.pdbx_description
1 polymer ?
#
loop_
_entity_poly.entity_id
_entity_poly.type
_entity_poly.pdbx_seq_one_letter_code
_entity_poly.pdbx_strand_id
1 'polypeptide(L)'
;MTAKWPSFITKDLGKTPEDDAEMTRRWEVYDREMQALIAAGGVHMDDDGWWVDDATGELIGPDPEIERPLTDEELTRARPFKDVFPELYESIQRARGRPPVDTPKKQITLRVDQDVIAKFKATGKGWQSRINEVLKQAKVK
;
A
#
# COMPACT_ATOMS: atom_id res chain seq x y z
N MET A 1 3.03 35.13 -2.23
CA MET A 1 3.75 34.04 -2.90
C MET A 1 3.89 32.95 -1.85
N THR A 2 3.26 31.79 -2.02
CA THR A 2 3.44 30.67 -1.09
C THR A 2 4.91 30.28 -1.12
N ALA A 3 5.57 30.26 0.04
CA ALA A 3 6.96 29.82 0.11
C ALA A 3 7.02 28.40 -0.43
N LYS A 4 7.98 28.13 -1.33
CA LYS A 4 8.18 26.77 -1.81
C LYS A 4 9.09 26.08 -0.80
N TRP A 5 8.52 25.16 -0.04
CA TRP A 5 9.25 24.36 0.93
C TRP A 5 10.28 23.43 0.25
N PRO A 6 11.37 23.06 0.95
CA PRO A 6 12.33 22.06 0.47
C PRO A 6 11.62 20.75 0.10
N SER A 7 12.13 20.03 -0.89
CA SER A 7 11.50 18.78 -1.33
C SER A 7 12.51 17.73 -1.76
N PHE A 8 12.29 16.49 -1.33
CA PHE A 8 13.05 15.31 -1.73
C PHE A 8 12.19 14.42 -2.62
N ILE A 9 12.38 14.49 -3.95
CA ILE A 9 11.58 13.75 -4.93
C ILE A 9 12.49 12.78 -5.69
N THR A 10 12.15 11.49 -5.63
CA THR A 10 12.93 10.39 -6.24
C THR A 10 12.12 9.57 -7.24
N LYS A 11 10.86 9.95 -7.52
CA LYS A 11 9.93 9.19 -8.37
C LYS A 11 10.44 8.96 -9.80
N ASP A 12 11.30 9.83 -10.30
CA ASP A 12 11.94 9.76 -11.61
C ASP A 12 13.20 8.88 -11.65
N LEU A 13 13.75 8.51 -10.50
CA LEU A 13 14.96 7.69 -10.40
C LEU A 13 14.65 6.21 -10.61
N GLY A 14 15.58 5.51 -11.26
CA GLY A 14 15.53 4.07 -11.49
C GLY A 14 16.08 3.25 -10.32
N LYS A 15 16.94 2.29 -10.66
CA LYS A 15 17.59 1.36 -9.71
C LYS A 15 19.05 1.11 -10.09
N THR A 16 19.67 2.03 -10.82
CA THR A 16 21.09 1.91 -11.16
C THR A 16 21.94 2.55 -10.06
N PRO A 17 23.24 2.19 -9.96
CA PRO A 17 24.14 2.86 -9.02
C PRO A 17 24.22 4.40 -9.23
N GLU A 18 24.03 4.86 -10.47
CA GLU A 18 23.96 6.30 -10.77
C GLU A 18 22.69 6.94 -10.21
N ASP A 19 21.56 6.23 -10.26
CA ASP A 19 20.30 6.67 -9.64
C ASP A 19 20.45 6.78 -8.11
N ASP A 20 21.15 5.82 -7.48
CA ASP A 20 21.41 5.82 -6.03
C ASP A 20 22.32 6.98 -5.62
N ALA A 21 23.35 7.28 -6.42
CA ALA A 21 24.21 8.43 -6.20
C ALA A 21 23.45 9.76 -6.36
N GLU A 22 22.54 9.85 -7.34
CA GLU A 22 21.68 11.01 -7.53
C GLU A 22 20.66 11.16 -6.41
N MET A 23 20.06 10.07 -5.92
CA MET A 23 19.21 10.05 -4.75
C MET A 23 19.93 10.64 -3.54
N THR A 24 21.17 10.20 -3.29
CA THR A 24 22.01 10.70 -2.20
C THR A 24 22.26 12.19 -2.32
N ARG A 25 22.64 12.69 -3.50
CA ARG A 25 22.84 14.12 -3.73
C ARG A 25 21.58 14.95 -3.52
N ARG A 26 20.42 14.47 -3.99
CA ARG A 26 19.14 15.16 -3.78
C ARG A 26 18.77 15.22 -2.30
N TRP A 27 19.03 14.15 -1.56
CA TRP A 27 18.83 14.13 -0.12
C TRP A 27 19.75 15.12 0.60
N GLU A 28 21.05 15.19 0.25
CA GLU A 28 21.98 16.16 0.86
C GLU A 28 21.54 17.63 0.63
N VAL A 29 20.97 17.92 -0.55
CA VAL A 29 20.40 19.24 -0.83
C VAL A 29 19.17 19.49 0.04
N TYR A 30 18.26 18.53 0.11
CA TYR A 30 17.06 18.61 0.94
C TYR A 30 17.39 18.79 2.43
N ASP A 31 18.28 17.97 2.98
CA ASP A 31 18.72 18.07 4.37
C ASP A 31 19.31 19.45 4.65
N ARG A 32 20.24 19.93 3.82
CA ARG A 32 20.82 21.27 3.99
C ARG A 32 19.78 22.38 3.98
N GLU A 33 18.80 22.31 3.08
CA GLU A 33 17.71 23.30 3.00
C GLU A 33 16.78 23.23 4.22
N MET A 34 16.46 22.01 4.68
CA MET A 34 15.69 21.79 5.91
C MET A 34 16.43 22.30 7.15
N GLN A 35 17.72 21.98 7.31
CA GLN A 35 18.54 22.47 8.42
C GLN A 35 18.63 24.00 8.42
N ALA A 36 18.75 24.64 7.25
CA ALA A 36 18.76 26.10 7.16
C ALA A 36 17.41 26.70 7.59
N LEU A 37 16.30 26.04 7.24
CA LEU A 37 14.95 26.45 7.62
C LEU A 37 14.71 26.25 9.13
N ILE A 38 15.12 25.11 9.70
CA ILE A 38 15.06 24.83 11.14
C ILE A 38 15.90 25.85 11.92
N ALA A 39 17.11 26.16 11.44
CA ALA A 39 17.99 27.14 12.07
C ALA A 39 17.45 28.59 11.98
N ALA A 40 16.69 28.92 10.93
CA ALA A 40 16.01 30.21 10.81
C ALA A 40 14.86 30.37 11.83
N GLY A 41 14.31 29.26 12.32
CA GLY A 41 13.21 29.22 13.29
C GLY A 41 11.85 29.53 12.66
N GLY A 42 10.79 29.51 13.49
CA GLY A 42 9.41 29.65 13.03
C GLY A 42 8.79 28.35 12.51
N VAL A 43 9.40 27.22 12.87
CA VAL A 43 8.90 25.88 12.58
C VAL A 43 9.04 24.99 13.81
N HIS A 44 8.15 24.01 13.93
CA HIS A 44 8.25 22.95 14.93
C HIS A 44 8.07 21.58 14.27
N MET A 45 8.57 20.54 14.94
CA MET A 45 8.32 19.15 14.55
C MET A 45 7.13 18.61 15.33
N ASP A 46 6.20 17.94 14.66
CA ASP A 46 5.07 17.27 15.29
C ASP A 46 5.43 15.85 15.79
N ASP A 47 4.45 15.17 16.40
CA ASP A 47 4.62 13.84 16.98
C ASP A 47 4.92 12.75 15.92
N ASP A 48 4.59 13.00 14.65
CA ASP A 48 4.81 12.08 13.54
C ASP A 48 6.14 12.36 12.81
N GLY A 49 6.94 13.30 13.29
CA GLY A 49 8.24 13.65 12.72
C GLY A 49 8.13 14.55 11.49
N TRP A 50 7.06 15.34 11.35
CA TRP A 50 6.90 16.32 10.28
C TRP A 50 7.21 17.73 10.79
N TRP A 51 7.92 18.50 9.98
CA TRP A 51 8.13 19.92 10.20
C TRP A 51 6.92 20.73 9.73
N VAL A 52 6.48 21.64 10.59
CA VAL A 52 5.29 22.47 10.43
C VAL A 52 5.67 23.95 10.58
N ASP A 53 5.16 24.80 9.70
CA ASP A 53 5.31 26.25 9.81
C ASP A 53 4.46 26.80 10.96
N ASP A 54 5.08 27.53 11.90
CA ASP A 54 4.39 28.05 13.09
C ASP A 54 3.34 29.14 12.75
N ALA A 55 3.55 29.86 11.66
CA ALA A 55 2.70 31.00 11.28
C ALA A 55 1.43 30.56 10.55
N THR A 56 1.52 29.50 9.75
CA THR A 56 0.46 29.05 8.84
C THR A 56 -0.10 27.68 9.22
N GLY A 57 0.64 26.88 9.99
CA GLY A 57 0.33 25.47 10.25
C GLY A 57 0.52 24.56 9.04
N GLU A 58 1.20 25.02 7.98
CA GLU A 58 1.46 24.22 6.79
C GLU A 58 2.55 23.17 7.04
N LEU A 59 2.34 21.96 6.52
CA LEU A 59 3.36 20.90 6.53
C LEU A 59 4.45 21.22 5.50
N ILE A 60 5.69 21.25 5.96
CA ILE A 60 6.87 21.59 5.17
C ILE A 60 7.48 20.32 4.57
N GLY A 61 7.67 19.30 5.41
CA GLY A 61 8.24 18.01 5.03
C GLY A 61 8.60 17.16 6.26
N PRO A 62 8.86 15.86 6.08
CA PRO A 62 9.33 14.99 7.15
C PRO A 62 10.72 15.42 7.66
N ASP A 63 11.13 14.93 8.83
CA ASP A 63 12.52 15.02 9.27
C ASP A 63 13.46 14.40 8.22
N PRO A 64 14.52 15.11 7.78
CA PRO A 64 15.50 14.57 6.83
C PRO A 64 16.08 13.20 7.22
N GLU A 65 16.21 12.89 8.51
CA GLU A 65 16.71 11.59 8.96
C GLU A 65 15.75 10.43 8.64
N ILE A 66 14.44 10.70 8.54
CA ILE A 66 13.44 9.69 8.13
C ILE A 66 13.62 9.30 6.66
N GLU A 67 13.97 10.27 5.81
CA GLU A 67 14.09 10.12 4.35
C GLU A 67 15.53 9.79 3.90
N ARG A 68 16.48 9.65 4.83
CA ARG A 68 17.88 9.41 4.49
C ARG A 68 18.06 8.09 3.73
N PRO A 69 18.71 8.11 2.56
CA PRO A 69 19.10 6.88 1.88
C PRO A 69 19.95 5.99 2.80
N LEU A 70 19.59 4.72 2.89
CA LEU A 70 20.37 3.74 3.66
C LEU A 70 21.71 3.50 2.98
N THR A 71 22.76 3.41 3.79
CA THR A 71 24.09 3.00 3.31
C THR A 71 24.13 1.49 3.05
N ASP A 72 25.04 1.06 2.18
CA ASP A 72 25.29 -0.38 1.91
C ASP A 72 25.61 -1.17 3.19
N GLU A 73 26.33 -0.55 4.12
CA GLU A 73 26.64 -1.15 5.42
C GLU A 73 25.39 -1.36 6.28
N GLU A 74 24.48 -0.38 6.32
CA GLU A 74 23.22 -0.47 7.06
C GLU A 74 22.29 -1.52 6.43
N LEU A 75 22.21 -1.56 5.09
CA LEU A 75 21.45 -2.57 4.35
C LEU A 75 21.98 -3.99 4.62
N THR A 76 23.30 -4.16 4.69
CA THR A 76 23.91 -5.46 5.00
C THR A 76 23.56 -5.95 6.41
N ARG A 77 23.27 -5.04 7.35
CA ARG A 77 22.85 -5.37 8.72
C ARG A 77 21.34 -5.65 8.83
N ALA A 78 20.56 -5.47 7.77
CA ALA A 78 19.13 -5.71 7.79
C ALA A 78 18.81 -7.18 8.12
N ARG A 79 17.85 -7.38 9.03
CA ARG A 79 17.37 -8.71 9.42
C ARG A 79 15.99 -8.98 8.83
N PRO A 80 15.69 -10.21 8.40
CA PRO A 80 14.36 -10.56 7.92
C PRO A 80 13.27 -10.26 8.96
N PHE A 81 12.12 -9.76 8.51
CA PHE A 81 10.99 -9.40 9.37
C PHE A 81 10.57 -10.52 10.33
N LYS A 82 10.56 -11.78 9.85
CA LYS A 82 10.22 -12.97 10.63
C LYS A 82 11.17 -13.22 11.82
N ASP A 83 12.42 -12.77 11.71
CA ASP A 83 13.45 -12.99 12.72
C ASP A 83 13.40 -11.88 13.79
N VAL A 84 12.96 -10.68 13.42
CA VAL A 84 12.82 -9.53 14.33
C VAL A 84 11.47 -9.53 15.05
N PHE A 85 10.40 -9.96 14.37
CA PHE A 85 9.03 -9.98 14.91
C PHE A 85 8.37 -11.35 14.73
N PRO A 86 8.86 -12.40 15.41
CA PRO A 86 8.39 -13.77 15.21
C PRO A 86 6.90 -13.94 15.52
N GLU A 87 6.41 -13.41 16.64
CA GLU A 87 4.99 -13.54 17.04
C GLU A 87 4.05 -12.85 16.05
N LEU A 88 4.40 -11.64 15.61
CA LEU A 88 3.63 -10.89 14.63
C LEU A 88 3.62 -11.63 13.29
N TYR A 89 4.78 -12.12 12.85
CA TYR A 89 4.90 -12.94 11.64
C TYR A 89 4.01 -14.19 11.70
N GLU A 90 3.98 -14.92 12.82
CA GLU A 90 3.08 -16.07 12.96
C GLU A 90 1.60 -15.70 12.90
N SER A 91 1.22 -14.58 13.53
CA SER A 91 -0.17 -14.12 13.57
C SER A 91 -0.71 -13.75 12.17
N ILE A 92 0.11 -13.15 11.30
CA ILE A 92 -0.27 -12.78 9.94
C ILE A 92 -0.28 -13.99 8.99
N GLN A 93 0.59 -14.99 9.20
CA GLN A 93 0.64 -16.19 8.36
C GLN A 93 -0.65 -17.02 8.42
N ARG A 94 -1.37 -16.96 9.54
CA ARG A 94 -2.65 -17.67 9.72
C ARG A 94 -3.79 -17.09 8.87
N ALA A 95 -3.61 -15.93 8.24
CA ALA A 95 -4.63 -15.25 7.44
C ALA A 95 -4.57 -15.55 5.93
N ARG A 96 -4.16 -16.74 5.50
CA ARG A 96 -4.24 -17.14 4.07
C ARG A 96 -5.70 -17.37 3.64
N GLY A 97 -6.44 -16.29 3.42
CA GLY A 97 -7.72 -16.25 2.71
C GLY A 97 -8.82 -17.18 3.25
N ARG A 98 -9.91 -17.30 2.49
CA ARG A 98 -10.92 -18.34 2.76
C ARG A 98 -10.24 -19.70 2.55
N PRO A 99 -10.37 -20.67 3.48
CA PRO A 99 -9.86 -22.01 3.27
C PRO A 99 -10.30 -22.57 1.91
N PRO A 100 -9.42 -23.28 1.19
CA PRO A 100 -9.79 -23.93 -0.05
C PRO A 100 -11.00 -24.85 0.20
N VAL A 101 -12.04 -24.71 -0.62
CA VAL A 101 -13.21 -25.59 -0.58
C VAL A 101 -12.89 -26.82 -1.40
N ASP A 102 -13.07 -28.03 -0.85
CA ASP A 102 -12.72 -29.30 -1.53
C ASP A 102 -13.40 -29.46 -2.91
N THR A 103 -14.61 -28.91 -3.07
CA THR A 103 -15.39 -28.97 -4.31
C THR A 103 -15.92 -27.58 -4.68
N PRO A 104 -15.09 -26.71 -5.29
CA PRO A 104 -15.54 -25.38 -5.69
C PRO A 104 -16.55 -25.48 -6.83
N LYS A 105 -17.52 -24.56 -6.85
CA LYS A 105 -18.44 -24.41 -7.99
C LYS A 105 -17.63 -24.07 -9.24
N LYS A 106 -17.85 -24.80 -10.34
CA LYS A 106 -17.22 -24.50 -11.63
C LYS A 106 -18.02 -23.41 -12.35
N GLN A 107 -17.34 -22.34 -12.75
CA GLN A 107 -17.92 -21.36 -13.66
C GLN A 107 -17.90 -21.94 -15.08
N ILE A 108 -19.06 -22.01 -15.72
CA ILE A 108 -19.23 -22.50 -17.09
C ILE A 108 -19.97 -21.46 -17.93
N THR A 109 -19.76 -21.49 -19.24
CA THR A 109 -20.57 -20.72 -20.19
C THR A 109 -21.80 -21.55 -20.57
N LEU A 110 -22.96 -21.20 -19.99
CA LEU A 110 -24.26 -21.81 -20.29
C LEU A 110 -25.21 -20.74 -20.84
N ARG A 111 -25.86 -21.03 -21.97
CA ARG A 111 -26.96 -20.20 -22.46
C ARG A 111 -28.26 -20.65 -21.77
N VAL A 112 -28.96 -19.70 -21.17
CA VAL A 112 -30.23 -19.91 -20.47
C VAL A 112 -31.22 -18.90 -21.06
N ASP A 113 -32.48 -19.30 -21.20
CA ASP A 113 -33.53 -18.42 -21.71
C ASP A 113 -33.68 -17.15 -20.87
N GLN A 114 -34.01 -16.04 -21.54
CA GLN A 114 -34.02 -14.71 -20.93
C GLN A 114 -35.06 -14.58 -19.81
N ASP A 115 -36.24 -15.18 -20.00
CA ASP A 115 -37.34 -15.21 -19.05
C ASP A 115 -36.98 -15.98 -17.78
N VAL A 116 -36.26 -17.10 -17.90
CA VAL A 116 -35.73 -17.88 -16.79
C VAL A 116 -34.74 -17.03 -15.98
N ILE A 117 -33.77 -16.39 -16.64
CA ILE A 117 -32.81 -15.50 -15.97
C ILE A 117 -33.53 -14.36 -15.25
N ALA A 118 -34.50 -13.71 -15.91
CA ALA A 118 -35.27 -12.62 -15.33
C ALA A 118 -36.04 -13.06 -14.08
N LYS A 119 -36.72 -14.21 -14.14
CA LYS A 119 -37.47 -14.78 -13.02
C LYS A 119 -36.58 -15.07 -11.81
N PHE A 120 -35.40 -15.65 -12.02
CA PHE A 120 -34.47 -15.89 -10.92
C PHE A 120 -33.86 -14.59 -10.39
N LYS A 121 -33.43 -13.66 -11.25
CA LYS A 121 -32.87 -12.36 -10.81
C LYS A 121 -33.86 -11.55 -9.96
N ALA A 122 -35.16 -11.61 -10.26
CA ALA A 122 -36.21 -10.97 -9.46
C ALA A 122 -36.27 -11.48 -8.01
N THR A 123 -35.73 -12.68 -7.72
CA THR A 123 -35.61 -13.20 -6.34
C THR A 123 -34.50 -12.55 -5.51
N GLY A 124 -33.75 -11.60 -6.09
CA GLY A 124 -32.72 -10.82 -5.40
C GLY A 124 -31.44 -11.59 -5.09
N LYS A 125 -30.72 -11.17 -4.04
CA LYS A 125 -29.45 -11.78 -3.61
C LYS A 125 -29.60 -13.30 -3.46
N GLY A 126 -28.65 -14.04 -4.03
CA GLY A 126 -28.65 -15.50 -3.99
C GLY A 126 -29.36 -16.19 -5.17
N TRP A 127 -29.88 -15.45 -6.15
CA TRP A 127 -30.58 -16.04 -7.32
C TRP A 127 -29.74 -17.10 -8.07
N GLN A 128 -28.43 -16.91 -8.18
CA GLN A 128 -27.51 -17.89 -8.78
C GLN A 128 -27.45 -19.22 -8.00
N SER A 129 -27.57 -19.16 -6.67
CA SER A 129 -27.64 -20.39 -5.87
C SER A 129 -28.99 -21.06 -6.04
N ARG A 130 -30.09 -20.30 -6.13
CA ARG A 130 -31.43 -20.86 -6.36
C ARG A 130 -31.54 -21.58 -7.70
N ILE A 131 -31.04 -20.98 -8.78
CA ILE A 131 -31.04 -21.66 -10.09
C ILE A 131 -30.15 -22.92 -10.06
N ASN A 132 -29.03 -22.89 -9.34
CA ASN A 132 -28.17 -24.08 -9.16
C ASN A 132 -28.90 -25.21 -8.41
N GLU A 133 -29.69 -24.92 -7.37
CA GLU A 133 -30.47 -25.95 -6.68
C GLU A 133 -31.55 -26.56 -7.58
N VAL A 134 -32.16 -25.78 -8.46
CA VAL A 134 -33.09 -26.31 -9.48
C VAL A 134 -32.37 -27.22 -10.46
N LEU A 135 -31.18 -26.82 -10.93
CA LEU A 135 -30.37 -27.65 -11.84
C LEU A 135 -29.95 -28.98 -11.20
N LYS A 136 -29.72 -29.04 -9.88
CA LYS A 136 -29.44 -30.30 -9.16
C LYS A 136 -30.61 -31.28 -9.15
N GLN A 137 -31.84 -30.78 -9.21
CA GLN A 137 -33.05 -31.61 -9.21
C GLN A 137 -33.40 -32.16 -10.60
N ALA A 138 -32.75 -31.63 -11.66
CA ALA A 138 -32.99 -32.08 -13.01
C ALA A 138 -32.55 -33.54 -13.17
N LYS A 139 -33.45 -34.38 -13.69
CA LYS A 139 -33.12 -35.75 -14.07
C LYS A 139 -32.49 -35.73 -15.46
N VAL A 140 -31.21 -36.07 -15.53
CA VAL A 140 -30.53 -36.34 -16.80
C VAL A 140 -30.79 -37.80 -17.14
N LYS A 141 -31.31 -38.06 -18.35
CA LYS A 141 -31.53 -39.41 -18.86
C LYS A 141 -30.23 -40.01 -19.39
#